data_AF-A0A9Q3QZN2-F1
#
_entry.id   AF-A0A9Q3QZN2-F1
#
_cell.length_a   1.000
_cell.length_b   1.000
_cell.length_c   1.000
_cell.angle_alpha   90.00
_cell.angle_beta   90.00
_cell.angle_gamma   90.00
#
_symmetry.space_group_name_H-M   'P 1'
#
loop_
_entity.id
_entity.type
_entity.pdbx_description
1 polymer ?
#
loop_
_entity_poly.entity_id
_entity_poly.type
_entity_poly.pdbx_seq_one_letter_code
_entity_poly.pdbx_strand_id
1 'polypeptide(L)'
;MAAVDQKTATFTVAGNRLDLAGRTSRVDHAVLWLGLLSVLYNGILAFINHNIMPLSMTHVAASEGLILASAIIYILHKGIYETDLPAFLFLLFTLVVTIYVSVLNRVPFVDHFRNVLIIFCFTGLGGWSNEKTMKLAFRWASLGVLIFLVFEIISVPFYVSIVHPSDYFANTRGLLPLSYNKTGLFQNALGFPERFSFGIIDHRSSSIFLEQVSLANFCGVIAIYLISMWERLGRWDRLLMIGTAVLILVTNDTRTMLIFCFCCIVGYFVFPKIPRNFNLALMPLIVATGFLVYTLKPNATGDNFTGRINLTMKKIMELDPLAVLGLSVDRVAEFADSGYVYLIYAATIFGVIAFWLFVCLFPAGRTAAQKRCAHSLSLFIFLNMMIGGTAVFSMKIAGLLWFVVGYMRFHDSPRIRQDRAADVLS
;
A
#
# COMPACT_ATOMS: atom_id res chain seq x y z
N MET A 1 42.33 50.29 -13.85
CA MET A 1 41.85 49.22 -14.75
C MET A 1 42.95 48.17 -14.84
N ALA A 2 42.89 47.18 -13.94
CA ALA A 2 43.83 46.08 -13.90
C ALA A 2 43.03 44.79 -14.02
N ALA A 3 43.39 43.97 -15.01
CA ALA A 3 42.79 42.68 -15.28
C ALA A 3 43.08 41.73 -14.11
N VAL A 4 42.02 41.18 -13.51
CA VAL A 4 42.11 40.13 -12.50
C VAL A 4 41.89 38.79 -13.19
N ASP A 5 42.93 37.98 -13.08
CA ASP A 5 43.18 36.68 -13.66
C ASP A 5 42.13 35.63 -13.23
N GLN A 6 41.54 34.94 -14.19
CA GLN A 6 40.38 34.04 -14.02
C GLN A 6 40.80 32.57 -13.80
N LYS A 7 41.99 32.33 -13.22
CA LYS A 7 42.58 30.98 -13.08
C LYS A 7 42.70 30.43 -11.66
N THR A 8 42.14 31.11 -10.66
CA THR A 8 42.31 30.73 -9.23
C THR A 8 41.07 30.11 -8.57
N ALA A 9 40.18 29.46 -9.35
CA ALA A 9 38.98 28.80 -8.83
C ALA A 9 38.95 27.27 -9.06
N THR A 10 40.13 26.64 -9.19
CA THR A 10 40.22 25.21 -9.56
C THR A 10 41.10 24.36 -8.66
N PHE A 11 41.38 24.81 -7.43
CA PHE A 11 42.20 24.04 -6.47
C PHE A 11 41.67 24.23 -5.05
N THR A 12 40.58 23.53 -4.67
CA THR A 12 40.21 23.14 -3.27
C THR A 12 38.84 22.45 -3.18
N VAL A 13 38.52 21.45 -4.03
CA VAL A 13 37.27 20.66 -3.90
C VAL A 13 37.48 19.13 -3.92
N ALA A 14 38.73 18.66 -4.01
CA ALA A 14 39.02 17.22 -4.09
C ALA A 14 39.07 16.51 -2.71
N GLY A 15 39.36 17.22 -1.62
CA GLY A 15 39.51 16.62 -0.27
C GLY A 15 38.19 16.36 0.46
N ASN A 16 37.24 17.29 0.41
CA ASN A 16 35.99 17.18 1.21
C ASN A 16 34.93 16.25 0.61
N ARG A 17 35.05 15.84 -0.66
CA ARG A 17 34.07 14.93 -1.28
C ARG A 17 34.24 13.47 -0.87
N LEU A 18 35.44 13.07 -0.44
CA LEU A 18 35.71 11.70 0.01
C LEU A 18 35.31 11.48 1.47
N ASP A 19 35.40 12.51 2.32
CA ASP A 19 35.01 12.40 3.75
C ASP A 19 33.48 12.48 3.97
N LEU A 20 32.73 13.14 3.09
CA LEU A 20 31.26 13.17 3.13
C LEU A 20 30.61 11.88 2.62
N ALA A 21 31.31 11.10 1.77
CA ALA A 21 30.87 9.76 1.36
C ALA A 21 31.10 8.70 2.46
N GLY A 22 31.92 9.03 3.47
CA GLY A 22 32.35 8.14 4.55
C GLY A 22 31.51 8.21 5.83
N ARG A 23 30.58 9.16 5.98
CA ARG A 23 29.57 9.06 7.05
C ARG A 23 28.61 7.94 6.70
N THR A 24 28.95 6.75 7.17
CA THR A 24 28.12 5.55 7.18
C THR A 24 26.66 5.94 7.38
N SER A 25 25.84 5.85 6.33
CA SER A 25 24.37 5.92 6.44
C SER A 25 23.96 4.99 7.57
N ARG A 26 23.63 5.59 8.73
CA ARG A 26 23.21 4.86 9.91
C ARG A 26 21.78 4.43 9.67
N VAL A 27 21.45 3.22 10.12
CA VAL A 27 20.09 2.70 10.02
C VAL A 27 19.25 3.45 11.03
N ASP A 28 18.26 4.20 10.55
CA ASP A 28 17.23 4.72 11.45
C ASP A 28 16.34 3.56 11.91
N HIS A 29 16.58 3.11 13.14
CA HIS A 29 15.86 1.99 13.74
C HIS A 29 14.38 2.31 13.99
N ALA A 30 14.02 3.57 14.27
CA ALA A 30 12.63 3.95 14.50
C ALA A 30 11.81 3.80 13.22
N VAL A 31 12.33 4.31 12.11
CA VAL A 31 11.70 4.19 10.78
C VAL A 31 11.62 2.73 10.34
N LEU A 32 12.67 1.93 10.60
CA LEU A 32 12.69 0.50 10.31
C LEU A 32 11.56 -0.24 11.05
N TRP A 33 11.47 -0.06 12.38
CA TRP A 33 10.48 -0.75 13.19
C TRP A 33 9.05 -0.33 12.85
N LEU A 34 8.80 0.97 12.61
CA LEU A 34 7.48 1.44 12.18
C LEU A 34 7.07 0.86 10.81
N GLY A 35 8.02 0.80 9.87
CA GLY A 35 7.81 0.14 8.57
C GLY A 35 7.49 -1.35 8.71
N LEU A 36 8.21 -2.08 9.57
CA LEU A 36 8.00 -3.51 9.80
C LEU A 36 6.68 -3.79 10.54
N LEU A 37 6.40 -3.03 11.59
CA LEU A 37 5.16 -3.17 12.36
C LEU A 37 3.94 -2.94 11.48
N SER A 38 4.00 -2.04 10.48
CA SER A 38 2.91 -1.83 9.54
C SER A 38 2.43 -3.11 8.84
N VAL A 39 3.33 -4.05 8.59
CA VAL A 39 3.05 -5.34 7.93
C VAL A 39 2.78 -6.44 8.96
N LEU A 40 3.61 -6.51 9.99
CA LEU A 40 3.66 -7.65 10.90
C LEU A 40 2.62 -7.56 12.04
N TYR A 41 2.10 -6.36 12.36
CA TYR A 41 1.24 -6.16 13.54
C TYR A 41 0.06 -7.13 13.57
N ASN A 42 -0.59 -7.36 12.43
CA ASN A 42 -1.74 -8.24 12.36
C ASN A 42 -1.41 -9.71 12.63
N GLY A 43 -0.26 -10.18 12.12
CA GLY A 43 0.22 -11.53 12.41
C GLY A 43 0.60 -11.69 13.89
N ILE A 44 1.26 -10.67 14.46
CA ILE A 44 1.61 -10.63 15.89
C ILE A 44 0.35 -10.66 16.75
N LEU A 45 -0.66 -9.85 16.42
CA LEU A 45 -1.92 -9.81 17.16
C LEU A 45 -2.69 -11.13 17.04
N ALA A 46 -2.70 -11.78 15.89
CA ALA A 46 -3.33 -13.10 15.77
C ALA A 46 -2.61 -14.18 16.58
N PHE A 47 -1.27 -14.15 16.61
CA PHE A 47 -0.50 -15.02 17.49
C PHE A 47 -0.84 -14.78 18.97
N ILE A 48 -0.92 -13.51 19.41
CA ILE A 48 -1.32 -13.15 20.79
C ILE A 48 -2.76 -13.60 21.07
N ASN A 49 -3.68 -13.41 20.11
CA ASN A 49 -5.08 -13.79 20.25
C ASN A 49 -5.26 -15.28 20.54
N HIS A 50 -4.45 -16.12 19.88
CA HIS A 50 -4.55 -17.57 20.05
C HIS A 50 -3.78 -18.09 21.28
N ASN A 51 -2.56 -17.59 21.52
CA ASN A 51 -1.65 -18.18 22.50
C ASN A 51 -1.68 -17.51 23.88
N ILE A 52 -2.15 -16.27 23.98
CA ILE A 52 -2.01 -15.46 25.20
C ILE A 52 -3.38 -15.02 25.73
N MET A 53 -4.14 -14.26 24.94
CA MET A 53 -5.43 -13.71 25.38
C MET A 53 -6.33 -13.39 24.19
N PRO A 54 -7.66 -13.60 24.31
CA PRO A 54 -8.59 -13.20 23.24
C PRO A 54 -8.58 -11.69 23.05
N LEU A 55 -8.35 -11.25 21.81
CA LEU A 55 -8.31 -9.85 21.41
C LEU A 55 -9.65 -9.42 20.83
N SER A 56 -10.13 -8.27 21.27
CA SER A 56 -11.31 -7.58 20.71
C SER A 56 -10.91 -6.52 19.67
N MET A 57 -11.91 -5.97 18.96
CA MET A 57 -11.71 -4.88 17.97
C MET A 57 -10.91 -3.69 18.53
N THR A 58 -11.10 -3.35 19.81
CA THR A 58 -10.46 -2.20 20.45
C THR A 58 -8.95 -2.38 20.54
N HIS A 59 -8.46 -3.60 20.77
CA HIS A 59 -7.01 -3.88 20.82
C HIS A 59 -6.35 -3.68 19.45
N VAL A 60 -7.02 -4.11 18.38
CA VAL A 60 -6.54 -3.92 17.01
C VAL A 60 -6.49 -2.43 16.68
N ALA A 61 -7.59 -1.71 16.93
CA ALA A 61 -7.66 -0.27 16.69
C ALA A 61 -6.62 0.52 17.53
N ALA A 62 -6.41 0.13 18.80
CA ALA A 62 -5.41 0.75 19.67
C ALA A 62 -3.98 0.53 19.15
N SER A 63 -3.65 -0.70 18.71
CA SER A 63 -2.33 -1.00 18.15
C SER A 63 -2.05 -0.20 16.88
N GLU A 64 -3.04 -0.08 16.00
CA GLU A 64 -2.94 0.70 14.76
C GLU A 64 -2.78 2.19 15.08
N GLY A 65 -3.58 2.70 16.03
CA GLY A 65 -3.48 4.07 16.53
C GLY A 65 -2.11 4.39 17.15
N LEU A 66 -1.51 3.46 17.90
CA LEU A 66 -0.18 3.62 18.50
C LEU A 66 0.93 3.68 17.44
N ILE A 67 0.85 2.86 16.39
CA ILE A 67 1.81 2.90 15.27
C ILE A 67 1.70 4.25 14.56
N LEU A 68 0.48 4.72 14.28
CA LEU A 68 0.26 6.03 13.65
C LEU A 68 0.72 7.19 14.53
N ALA A 69 0.40 7.17 15.82
CA ALA A 69 0.82 8.21 16.76
C ALA A 69 2.35 8.29 16.84
N SER A 70 3.03 7.14 16.90
CA SER A 70 4.48 7.05 16.91
C SER A 70 5.10 7.61 15.62
N ALA A 71 4.50 7.32 14.47
CA ALA A 71 4.92 7.88 13.18
C ALA A 71 4.76 9.41 13.12
N ILE A 72 3.63 9.94 13.63
CA ILE A 72 3.38 11.39 13.70
C ILE A 72 4.39 12.07 14.61
N ILE A 73 4.62 11.54 15.82
CA ILE A 73 5.59 12.09 16.77
C ILE A 73 6.99 12.13 16.13
N TYR A 74 7.38 11.07 15.43
CA TYR A 74 8.65 11.04 14.71
C TYR A 74 8.73 12.14 13.62
N ILE A 75 7.69 12.31 12.81
CA ILE A 75 7.63 13.35 11.76
C ILE A 75 7.70 14.75 12.38
N LEU A 76 6.93 15.00 13.45
CA LEU A 76 6.91 16.28 14.15
C LEU A 76 8.29 16.59 14.77
N HIS A 77 8.96 15.60 15.34
CA HIS A 77 10.30 15.76 15.92
C HIS A 77 11.36 16.12 14.85
N LYS A 78 11.23 15.60 13.63
CA LYS A 78 12.12 15.94 12.50
C LYS A 78 11.74 17.25 11.78
N GLY A 79 10.51 17.73 12.01
CA GLY A 79 9.96 18.96 11.44
C GLY A 79 9.21 18.75 10.11
N ILE A 80 8.19 19.59 9.87
CA ILE A 80 7.40 19.60 8.64
C ILE A 80 7.99 20.64 7.68
N TYR A 81 8.25 20.24 6.43
CA TYR A 81 8.84 21.11 5.40
C TYR A 81 7.82 21.49 4.34
N GLU A 82 8.08 22.57 3.58
CA GLU A 82 7.22 23.00 2.45
C GLU A 82 7.00 21.89 1.42
N THR A 83 7.96 20.98 1.27
CA THR A 83 7.85 19.86 0.36
C THR A 83 6.86 18.78 0.81
N ASP A 84 6.49 18.77 2.09
CA ASP A 84 5.44 17.94 2.69
C ASP A 84 4.05 18.59 2.60
N LEU A 85 3.97 19.87 2.18
CA LEU A 85 2.73 20.65 2.08
C LEU A 85 1.63 19.93 1.27
N PRO A 86 1.89 19.28 0.12
CA PRO A 86 0.83 18.59 -0.61
C PRO A 86 0.21 17.42 0.16
N ALA A 87 1.01 16.69 0.96
CA ALA A 87 0.52 15.60 1.80
C ALA A 87 -0.27 16.15 3.00
N PHE A 88 0.21 17.24 3.59
CA PHE A 88 -0.48 17.92 4.70
C PHE A 88 -1.81 18.55 4.25
N LEU A 89 -1.85 19.21 3.09
CA LEU A 89 -3.07 19.77 2.51
C LEU A 89 -4.09 18.67 2.18
N PHE A 90 -3.63 17.54 1.65
CA PHE A 90 -4.51 16.39 1.40
C PHE A 90 -5.10 15.83 2.70
N LEU A 91 -4.30 15.73 3.76
CA LEU A 91 -4.77 15.33 5.09
C LEU A 91 -5.79 16.32 5.66
N LEU A 92 -5.51 17.63 5.58
CA LEU A 92 -6.41 18.67 6.07
C LEU A 92 -7.73 18.69 5.29
N PHE A 93 -7.67 18.59 3.96
CA PHE A 93 -8.86 18.48 3.12
C PHE A 93 -9.70 17.26 3.53
N THR A 94 -9.05 16.12 3.75
CA THR A 94 -9.74 14.90 4.19
C THR A 94 -10.37 15.08 5.56
N LEU A 95 -9.70 15.75 6.50
CA LEU A 95 -10.25 16.06 7.81
C LEU A 95 -11.54 16.89 7.70
N VAL A 96 -11.53 17.91 6.85
CA VAL A 96 -12.72 18.76 6.58
C VAL A 96 -13.86 17.92 6.00
N VAL A 97 -13.58 17.07 5.01
CA VAL A 97 -14.57 16.16 4.42
C VAL A 97 -15.12 15.19 5.47
N THR A 98 -14.27 14.61 6.32
CA THR A 98 -14.69 13.70 7.38
C THR A 98 -15.58 14.39 8.41
N ILE A 99 -15.27 15.63 8.81
CA ILE A 99 -16.12 16.42 9.71
C ILE A 99 -17.46 16.70 9.02
N TYR A 100 -17.45 17.12 7.75
CA TYR A 100 -18.66 17.37 6.97
C TYR A 100 -19.57 16.14 6.91
N VAL A 101 -19.02 14.99 6.52
CA VAL A 101 -19.75 13.72 6.44
C VAL A 101 -20.28 13.29 7.82
N SER A 102 -19.45 13.41 8.87
CA SER A 102 -19.86 13.01 10.22
C SER A 102 -20.99 13.89 10.78
N VAL A 103 -20.96 15.20 10.51
CA VAL A 103 -22.00 16.13 10.95
C VAL A 103 -23.32 15.86 10.20
N LEU A 104 -23.27 15.63 8.89
CA LEU A 104 -24.46 15.37 8.10
C LEU A 104 -25.18 14.07 8.49
N ASN A 105 -24.42 13.02 8.78
CA ASN A 105 -24.99 11.71 9.14
C ASN A 105 -25.22 11.56 10.65
N ARG A 106 -24.76 12.52 11.48
CA ARG A 106 -24.80 12.47 12.95
C ARG A 106 -24.12 11.24 13.55
N VAL A 107 -23.20 10.62 12.80
CA VAL A 107 -22.43 9.43 13.20
C VAL A 107 -20.95 9.74 12.96
N PRO A 108 -20.07 9.50 13.95
CA PRO A 108 -18.63 9.68 13.75
C PRO A 108 -18.11 8.62 12.78
N PHE A 109 -17.66 9.05 11.60
CA PHE A 109 -17.10 8.16 10.58
C PHE A 109 -15.63 8.50 10.32
N VAL A 110 -14.71 7.74 10.94
CA VAL A 110 -13.26 8.07 10.95
C VAL A 110 -12.45 7.21 9.97
N ASP A 111 -13.06 6.18 9.36
CA ASP A 111 -12.36 5.20 8.54
C ASP A 111 -11.61 5.81 7.35
N HIS A 112 -12.24 6.74 6.62
CA HIS A 112 -11.58 7.40 5.50
C HIS A 112 -10.40 8.28 5.95
N PHE A 113 -10.59 9.03 7.03
CA PHE A 113 -9.52 9.85 7.61
C PHE A 113 -8.35 8.99 8.07
N ARG A 114 -8.61 7.86 8.75
CA ARG A 114 -7.60 6.87 9.13
C ARG A 114 -6.80 6.39 7.92
N ASN A 115 -7.49 6.04 6.83
CA ASN A 115 -6.83 5.57 5.60
C ASN A 115 -5.89 6.63 5.02
N VAL A 116 -6.29 7.90 4.98
CA VAL A 116 -5.43 9.02 4.51
C VAL A 116 -4.31 9.33 5.50
N LEU A 117 -4.55 9.18 6.80
CA LEU A 117 -3.53 9.37 7.83
C LEU A 117 -2.40 8.35 7.69
N ILE A 118 -2.70 7.08 7.37
CA ILE A 118 -1.70 6.07 7.04
C ILE A 118 -0.84 6.54 5.86
N ILE A 119 -1.47 7.01 4.78
CA ILE A 119 -0.76 7.51 3.59
C ILE A 119 0.21 8.64 3.97
N PHE A 120 -0.25 9.62 4.74
CA PHE A 120 0.55 10.73 5.22
C PHE A 120 1.75 10.27 6.06
N CYS A 121 1.49 9.45 7.09
CA CYS A 121 2.52 8.96 8.01
C CYS A 121 3.63 8.19 7.29
N PHE A 122 3.26 7.20 6.47
CA PHE A 122 4.26 6.35 5.82
C PHE A 122 4.99 7.05 4.68
N THR A 123 4.33 7.99 3.99
CA THR A 123 5.01 8.87 3.03
C THR A 123 6.04 9.76 3.72
N GLY A 124 5.68 10.33 4.88
CA GLY A 124 6.60 11.14 5.70
C GLY A 124 7.79 10.33 6.19
N LEU A 125 7.53 9.15 6.77
CA LEU A 125 8.58 8.20 7.20
C LEU A 125 9.50 7.81 6.03
N GLY A 126 8.93 7.55 4.85
CA GLY A 126 9.68 7.24 3.64
C GLY A 126 10.60 8.38 3.23
N GLY A 127 10.11 9.62 3.33
CA GLY A 127 10.89 10.81 3.02
C GLY A 127 12.04 11.11 3.97
N TRP A 128 12.05 10.53 5.17
CA TRP A 128 13.15 10.60 6.13
C TRP A 128 14.05 9.36 6.11
N SER A 129 13.69 8.33 5.33
CA SER A 129 14.39 7.06 5.34
C SER A 129 15.66 7.05 4.50
N ASN A 130 16.69 6.38 5.01
CA ASN A 130 17.90 6.08 4.26
C ASN A 130 17.70 4.87 3.33
N GLU A 131 18.47 4.80 2.25
CA GLU A 131 18.42 3.66 1.30
C GLU A 131 18.63 2.31 2.01
N LYS A 132 19.56 2.27 2.97
CA LYS A 132 19.82 1.07 3.78
C LYS A 132 18.61 0.68 4.63
N THR A 133 17.99 1.64 5.32
CA THR A 133 16.79 1.41 6.14
C THR A 133 15.64 0.89 5.28
N MET A 134 15.43 1.48 4.10
CA MET A 134 14.41 1.05 3.14
C MET A 134 14.62 -0.39 2.69
N LYS A 135 15.83 -0.74 2.23
CA LYS A 135 16.19 -2.10 1.83
C LYS A 135 16.00 -3.11 2.96
N LEU A 136 16.43 -2.74 4.17
CA LEU A 136 16.32 -3.60 5.34
C LEU A 136 14.85 -3.83 5.75
N ALA A 137 14.00 -2.80 5.70
CA ALA A 137 12.56 -2.91 5.96
C ALA A 137 11.89 -3.89 4.99
N PHE A 138 12.12 -3.72 3.69
CA PHE A 138 11.57 -4.61 2.67
C PHE A 138 12.08 -6.05 2.81
N ARG A 139 13.38 -6.22 3.08
CA ARG A 139 14.00 -7.53 3.28
C ARG A 139 13.37 -8.29 4.45
N TRP A 140 13.27 -7.67 5.62
CA TRP A 140 12.69 -8.33 6.80
C TRP A 140 11.18 -8.55 6.66
N ALA A 141 10.44 -7.59 6.08
CA ALA A 141 9.02 -7.78 5.82
C ALA A 141 8.77 -8.95 4.87
N SER A 142 9.51 -9.03 3.77
CA SER A 142 9.35 -10.09 2.76
C SER A 142 9.86 -11.44 3.26
N LEU A 143 10.90 -11.45 4.10
CA LEU A 143 11.36 -12.67 4.78
C LEU A 143 10.30 -13.18 5.75
N GLY A 144 9.69 -12.29 6.56
CA GLY A 144 8.60 -12.65 7.47
C GLY A 144 7.41 -13.25 6.71
N VAL A 145 6.96 -12.60 5.64
CA VAL A 145 5.89 -13.11 4.77
C VAL A 145 6.26 -14.46 4.15
N LEU A 146 7.51 -14.62 3.68
CA LEU A 146 7.99 -15.85 3.07
C LEU A 146 8.02 -17.01 4.06
N ILE A 147 8.52 -16.79 5.28
CA ILE A 147 8.58 -17.83 6.33
C ILE A 147 7.18 -18.35 6.66
N PHE A 148 6.24 -17.45 6.93
CA PHE A 148 4.86 -17.84 7.23
C PHE A 148 4.16 -18.49 6.03
N LEU A 149 4.48 -18.06 4.81
CA LEU A 149 3.96 -18.68 3.59
C LEU A 149 4.51 -20.10 3.40
N VAL A 150 5.79 -20.33 3.64
CA VAL A 150 6.41 -21.65 3.56
C VAL A 150 5.84 -22.58 4.63
N PHE A 151 5.62 -22.10 5.86
CA PHE A 151 4.95 -22.89 6.90
C PHE A 151 3.52 -23.28 6.52
N GLU A 152 2.76 -22.35 5.93
CA GLU A 152 1.42 -22.63 5.42
C GLU A 152 1.43 -23.69 4.30
N ILE A 153 2.40 -23.64 3.38
CA ILE A 153 2.57 -24.63 2.30
C ILE A 153 2.96 -26.01 2.83
N ILE A 154 3.90 -26.08 3.77
CA ILE A 154 4.42 -27.36 4.28
C ILE A 154 3.42 -28.05 5.19
N SER A 155 2.76 -27.29 6.09
CA SER A 155 1.83 -27.85 7.06
C SER A 155 0.77 -26.83 7.46
N VAL A 156 -0.38 -26.93 6.80
CA VAL A 156 -1.60 -26.18 7.15
C VAL A 156 -1.99 -26.37 8.61
N PRO A 157 -1.99 -27.60 9.18
CA PRO A 157 -2.35 -27.79 10.59
C PRO A 157 -1.39 -27.08 11.55
N PHE A 158 -0.09 -27.04 11.23
CA PHE A 158 0.90 -26.32 12.04
C PHE A 158 0.68 -24.80 11.98
N TYR A 159 0.46 -24.25 10.78
CA TYR A 159 0.15 -22.83 10.60
C TYR A 159 -1.13 -22.43 11.36
N VAL A 160 -2.18 -23.24 11.23
CA VAL A 160 -3.45 -23.02 11.94
C VAL A 160 -3.21 -23.10 13.45
N SER A 161 -2.46 -24.10 13.95
CA SER A 161 -2.19 -24.25 15.39
C SER A 161 -1.50 -23.04 16.03
N ILE A 162 -0.74 -22.27 15.26
CA ILE A 162 0.00 -21.12 15.78
C ILE A 162 -0.89 -19.86 15.77
N VAL A 163 -1.71 -19.67 14.75
CA VAL A 163 -2.30 -18.36 14.42
C VAL A 163 -3.83 -18.35 14.48
N HIS A 164 -4.50 -19.50 14.33
CA HIS A 164 -5.96 -19.64 14.22
C HIS A 164 -6.68 -18.43 13.57
N PRO A 165 -6.47 -18.19 12.27
CA PRO A 165 -6.99 -17.00 11.58
C PRO A 165 -8.51 -16.81 11.69
N SER A 166 -9.29 -17.90 11.73
CA SER A 166 -10.75 -17.86 11.87
C SER A 166 -11.19 -17.17 13.15
N ASP A 167 -10.56 -17.51 14.27
CA ASP A 167 -10.97 -17.07 15.60
C ASP A 167 -10.56 -15.61 15.83
N TYR A 168 -9.41 -15.22 15.27
CA TYR A 168 -8.99 -13.82 15.25
C TYR A 168 -10.02 -12.95 14.52
N PHE A 169 -10.49 -13.34 13.32
CA PHE A 169 -11.50 -12.55 12.60
C PHE A 169 -12.91 -12.64 13.21
N ALA A 170 -13.26 -13.76 13.83
CA ALA A 170 -14.52 -13.87 14.58
C ALA A 170 -14.53 -12.88 15.76
N ASN A 171 -13.44 -12.84 16.54
CA ASN A 171 -13.33 -11.98 17.72
C ASN A 171 -13.12 -10.50 17.38
N THR A 172 -12.41 -10.19 16.29
CA THR A 172 -12.03 -8.81 15.92
C THR A 172 -12.90 -8.17 14.84
N ARG A 173 -13.68 -8.95 14.08
CA ARG A 173 -14.57 -8.42 13.04
C ARG A 173 -16.01 -8.93 13.14
N GLY A 174 -16.32 -9.78 14.13
CA GLY A 174 -17.66 -10.33 14.31
C GLY A 174 -18.09 -11.29 13.19
N LEU A 175 -17.14 -11.73 12.35
CA LEU A 175 -17.41 -12.67 11.26
C LEU A 175 -17.48 -14.08 11.83
N LEU A 176 -18.70 -14.52 12.19
CA LEU A 176 -18.93 -15.86 12.74
C LEU A 176 -18.35 -16.93 11.82
N PRO A 177 -17.55 -17.90 12.32
CA PRO A 177 -17.12 -19.03 11.52
C PRO A 177 -18.37 -19.81 11.06
N LEU A 178 -18.55 -19.99 9.75
CA LEU A 178 -19.60 -20.85 9.22
C LEU A 178 -19.44 -22.26 9.82
N SER A 179 -20.53 -22.85 10.29
CA SER A 179 -20.62 -24.13 11.01
C SER A 179 -20.02 -25.35 10.26
N TYR A 180 -19.58 -25.16 9.01
CA TYR A 180 -18.97 -26.17 8.13
C TYR A 180 -17.43 -26.10 8.04
N ASN A 181 -16.78 -25.08 8.61
CA ASN A 181 -15.33 -24.92 8.50
C ASN A 181 -14.57 -25.63 9.65
N LYS A 182 -14.13 -26.87 9.41
CA LYS A 182 -13.33 -27.67 10.36
C LYS A 182 -11.82 -27.38 10.30
N THR A 183 -11.36 -26.44 9.46
CA THR A 183 -9.93 -26.22 9.19
C THR A 183 -9.29 -25.05 9.92
N GLY A 184 -10.06 -24.16 10.55
CA GLY A 184 -9.53 -22.98 11.26
C GLY A 184 -8.99 -21.85 10.36
N LEU A 185 -9.10 -22.00 9.03
CA LEU A 185 -8.74 -20.98 8.04
C LEU A 185 -9.86 -19.95 7.86
N PHE A 186 -9.52 -18.73 7.42
CA PHE A 186 -10.50 -17.68 7.12
C PHE A 186 -11.43 -18.10 5.96
N GLN A 187 -12.70 -17.68 5.98
CA GLN A 187 -13.74 -18.14 5.04
C GLN A 187 -13.35 -17.96 3.55
N ASN A 188 -12.64 -16.89 3.21
CA ASN A 188 -12.18 -16.62 1.84
C ASN A 188 -10.93 -17.43 1.42
N ALA A 189 -10.30 -18.17 2.33
CA ALA A 189 -9.15 -19.03 2.04
C ALA A 189 -9.58 -20.43 1.55
N LEU A 190 -10.80 -20.87 1.89
CA LEU A 190 -11.38 -22.11 1.37
C LEU A 190 -11.81 -21.89 -0.09
N GLY A 191 -10.92 -22.21 -1.02
CA GLY A 191 -11.24 -22.21 -2.44
C GLY A 191 -12.23 -23.32 -2.77
N PHE A 192 -13.25 -23.02 -3.57
CA PHE A 192 -14.12 -24.05 -4.15
C PHE A 192 -13.29 -25.03 -5.02
N PRO A 193 -13.66 -26.33 -5.07
CA PRO A 193 -12.84 -27.43 -5.63
C PRO A 193 -12.39 -27.33 -7.11
N GLU A 194 -12.75 -26.29 -7.84
CA GLU A 194 -12.43 -26.11 -9.27
C GLU A 194 -11.45 -24.94 -9.53
N ARG A 195 -10.92 -24.31 -8.47
CA ARG A 195 -10.05 -23.12 -8.56
C ARG A 195 -8.61 -23.37 -8.12
N PHE A 196 -8.15 -24.62 -8.16
CA PHE A 196 -6.89 -24.95 -7.51
C PHE A 196 -5.68 -24.34 -8.20
N SER A 197 -4.85 -23.68 -7.38
CA SER A 197 -3.43 -23.41 -7.58
C SER A 197 -2.76 -24.56 -8.32
N PHE A 198 -1.62 -24.31 -8.98
CA PHE A 198 -0.86 -25.25 -9.83
C PHE A 198 -0.39 -26.59 -9.17
N GLY A 199 -1.17 -27.23 -8.30
CA GLY A 199 -0.91 -28.51 -7.63
C GLY A 199 -0.18 -28.42 -6.29
N ILE A 200 0.03 -27.22 -5.73
CA ILE A 200 0.88 -27.05 -4.53
C ILE A 200 0.08 -27.03 -3.20
N ILE A 201 -1.15 -26.47 -3.17
CA ILE A 201 -1.99 -26.44 -1.97
C ILE A 201 -3.47 -26.53 -2.37
N ASP A 202 -4.26 -27.23 -1.57
CA ASP A 202 -5.73 -27.35 -1.67
C ASP A 202 -6.49 -26.13 -1.11
N HIS A 203 -5.82 -25.02 -0.81
CA HIS A 203 -6.47 -23.79 -0.35
C HIS A 203 -5.65 -22.55 -0.75
N ARG A 204 -6.30 -21.38 -0.70
CA ARG A 204 -5.66 -20.10 -1.04
C ARG A 204 -4.83 -19.60 0.14
N SER A 205 -3.54 -19.36 -0.10
CA SER A 205 -2.61 -18.98 0.97
C SER A 205 -2.87 -17.55 1.47
N SER A 206 -2.79 -17.34 2.78
CA SER A 206 -3.03 -16.04 3.43
C SER A 206 -1.79 -15.50 4.20
N SER A 207 -0.83 -16.36 4.53
CA SER A 207 0.41 -16.07 5.25
C SER A 207 0.17 -15.18 6.48
N ILE A 208 1.12 -14.30 6.83
CA ILE A 208 1.07 -13.41 7.99
C ILE A 208 -0.07 -12.37 7.93
N PHE A 209 -0.67 -12.17 6.75
CA PHE A 209 -1.75 -11.21 6.56
C PHE A 209 -3.12 -11.73 6.97
N LEU A 210 -3.25 -13.06 7.17
CA LEU A 210 -4.46 -13.79 7.57
C LEU A 210 -5.61 -13.72 6.55
N GLU A 211 -5.44 -12.94 5.48
CA GLU A 211 -6.38 -12.74 4.38
C GLU A 211 -5.67 -12.93 3.04
N GLN A 212 -6.29 -13.71 2.17
CA GLN A 212 -5.83 -13.93 0.80
C GLN A 212 -5.65 -12.61 0.02
N VAL A 213 -6.62 -11.69 0.12
CA VAL A 213 -6.63 -10.42 -0.64
C VAL A 213 -5.47 -9.52 -0.23
N SER A 214 -5.12 -9.51 1.05
CA SER A 214 -3.98 -8.75 1.57
C SER A 214 -2.64 -9.32 1.07
N LEU A 215 -2.48 -10.65 1.05
CA LEU A 215 -1.26 -11.29 0.52
C LEU A 215 -1.05 -10.99 -0.97
N ALA A 216 -2.12 -11.05 -1.78
CA ALA A 216 -2.06 -10.69 -3.18
C ALA A 216 -1.60 -9.24 -3.37
N ASN A 217 -2.19 -8.30 -2.63
CA ASN A 217 -1.83 -6.89 -2.70
C ASN A 217 -0.38 -6.63 -2.29
N PHE A 218 0.15 -7.38 -1.31
CA PHE A 218 1.55 -7.31 -0.93
C PHE A 218 2.49 -7.72 -2.07
N CYS A 219 2.13 -8.71 -2.88
CA CYS A 219 2.87 -9.04 -4.11
C CYS A 219 2.94 -7.85 -5.08
N GLY A 220 1.84 -7.10 -5.22
CA GLY A 220 1.84 -5.86 -6.01
C GLY A 220 2.78 -4.79 -5.45
N VAL A 221 2.83 -4.63 -4.12
CA VAL A 221 3.79 -3.71 -3.47
C VAL A 221 5.23 -4.14 -3.72
N ILE A 222 5.53 -5.45 -3.64
CA ILE A 222 6.86 -5.98 -3.99
C ILE A 222 7.20 -5.68 -5.45
N ALA A 223 6.25 -5.85 -6.38
CA ALA A 223 6.47 -5.58 -7.80
C ALA A 223 6.81 -4.10 -8.05
N ILE A 224 6.09 -3.17 -7.42
CA ILE A 224 6.38 -1.73 -7.48
C ILE A 224 7.77 -1.43 -6.92
N TYR A 225 8.11 -2.02 -5.78
CA TYR A 225 9.43 -1.86 -5.17
C TYR A 225 10.54 -2.37 -6.08
N LEU A 226 10.41 -3.59 -6.62
CA LEU A 226 11.37 -4.21 -7.54
C LEU A 226 11.64 -3.34 -8.76
N ILE A 227 10.59 -2.82 -9.40
CA ILE A 227 10.70 -2.01 -10.62
C ILE A 227 11.29 -0.62 -10.34
N SER A 228 10.96 -0.05 -9.19
CA SER A 228 11.45 1.26 -8.78
C SER A 228 12.91 1.21 -8.36
N MET A 229 13.34 0.12 -7.71
CA MET A 229 14.68 -0.02 -7.11
C MET A 229 15.58 -1.03 -7.81
N TRP A 230 15.19 -1.55 -8.98
CA TRP A 230 15.86 -2.67 -9.66
C TRP A 230 17.38 -2.48 -9.75
N GLU A 231 17.83 -1.33 -10.27
CA GLU A 231 19.24 -1.04 -10.51
C GLU A 231 20.06 -0.92 -9.22
N ARG A 232 19.40 -0.63 -8.09
CA ARG A 232 20.04 -0.40 -6.78
C ARG A 232 20.02 -1.62 -5.87
N LEU A 233 19.23 -2.66 -6.18
CA LEU A 233 19.10 -3.85 -5.34
C LEU A 233 20.24 -4.83 -5.54
N GLY A 234 20.72 -5.44 -4.45
CA GLY A 234 21.67 -6.55 -4.50
C GLY A 234 21.02 -7.83 -5.07
N ARG A 235 21.83 -8.77 -5.57
CA ARG A 235 21.34 -10.01 -6.19
C ARG A 235 20.48 -10.86 -5.23
N TRP A 236 20.89 -10.95 -3.97
CA TRP A 236 20.16 -11.70 -2.94
C TRP A 236 18.81 -11.08 -2.58
N ASP A 237 18.75 -9.75 -2.46
CA ASP A 237 17.49 -9.06 -2.18
C ASP A 237 16.53 -9.23 -3.36
N ARG A 238 17.02 -9.17 -4.61
CA ARG A 238 16.19 -9.45 -5.80
C ARG A 238 15.65 -10.87 -5.79
N LEU A 239 16.50 -11.85 -5.51
CA LEU A 239 16.09 -13.26 -5.48
C LEU A 239 15.03 -13.49 -4.41
N LEU A 240 15.19 -12.90 -3.21
CA LEU A 240 14.21 -12.98 -2.14
C LEU A 240 12.86 -12.38 -2.58
N MET A 241 12.87 -11.16 -3.11
CA MET A 241 11.63 -10.49 -3.54
C MET A 241 10.92 -11.23 -4.68
N ILE A 242 11.66 -11.69 -5.69
CA ILE A 242 11.12 -12.45 -6.82
C ILE A 242 10.59 -13.79 -6.34
N GLY A 243 11.35 -14.50 -5.49
CA GLY A 243 10.93 -15.78 -4.91
C GLY A 243 9.64 -15.64 -4.11
N THR A 244 9.55 -14.64 -3.23
CA THR A 244 8.33 -14.34 -2.48
C THR A 244 7.17 -13.99 -3.41
N ALA A 245 7.37 -13.15 -4.42
CA ALA A 245 6.31 -12.77 -5.37
C ALA A 245 5.80 -13.96 -6.19
N VAL A 246 6.71 -14.79 -6.73
CA VAL A 246 6.35 -16.00 -7.50
C VAL A 246 5.59 -16.98 -6.62
N LEU A 247 6.07 -17.23 -5.40
CA LEU A 247 5.40 -18.15 -4.48
C LEU A 247 3.98 -17.67 -4.18
N ILE A 248 3.80 -16.38 -3.86
CA ILE A 248 2.48 -15.78 -3.65
C ILE A 248 1.58 -15.95 -4.89
N LEU A 249 2.07 -15.65 -6.08
CA LEU A 249 1.26 -15.74 -7.31
C LEU A 249 0.81 -17.18 -7.60
N VAL A 250 1.65 -18.15 -7.31
CA VAL A 250 1.34 -19.58 -7.53
C VAL A 250 0.37 -20.12 -6.48
N THR A 251 0.46 -19.68 -5.23
CA THR A 251 -0.35 -20.21 -4.12
C THR A 251 -1.67 -19.47 -3.89
N ASN A 252 -1.76 -18.20 -4.32
CA ASN A 252 -2.90 -17.33 -4.02
C ASN A 252 -3.92 -17.24 -5.17
N ASP A 253 -3.67 -17.83 -6.36
CA ASP A 253 -4.58 -17.80 -7.53
C ASP A 253 -5.23 -16.42 -7.78
N THR A 254 -4.41 -15.37 -7.82
CA THR A 254 -4.88 -14.00 -8.11
C THR A 254 -4.51 -13.57 -9.52
N ARG A 255 -5.45 -13.83 -10.44
CA ARG A 255 -5.36 -13.42 -11.86
C ARG A 255 -5.11 -11.92 -12.02
N THR A 256 -5.72 -11.10 -11.16
CA THR A 256 -5.54 -9.64 -11.15
C THR A 256 -4.11 -9.23 -10.87
N MET A 257 -3.49 -9.85 -9.86
CA MET A 257 -2.13 -9.53 -9.46
C MET A 257 -1.11 -10.10 -10.43
N LEU A 258 -1.40 -11.24 -11.07
CA LEU A 258 -0.60 -11.77 -12.17
C LEU A 258 -0.58 -10.80 -13.36
N ILE A 259 -1.75 -10.31 -13.80
CA ILE A 259 -1.85 -9.29 -14.85
C ILE A 259 -1.08 -8.03 -14.44
N PHE A 260 -1.26 -7.56 -13.20
CA PHE A 260 -0.54 -6.40 -12.69
C PHE A 260 0.98 -6.60 -12.73
N CYS A 261 1.50 -7.71 -12.20
CA CYS A 261 2.92 -8.03 -12.22
C CYS A 261 3.47 -8.10 -13.65
N PHE A 262 2.72 -8.67 -14.59
CA PHE A 262 3.09 -8.69 -16.00
C PHE A 262 3.11 -7.28 -16.61
N CYS A 263 2.08 -6.46 -16.38
CA CYS A 263 2.04 -5.05 -16.76
C CYS A 263 3.20 -4.26 -16.17
N CYS A 264 3.61 -4.60 -14.95
CA CYS A 264 4.76 -4.04 -14.26
C CYS A 264 6.08 -4.40 -14.98
N ILE A 265 6.27 -5.66 -15.37
CA ILE A 265 7.45 -6.11 -16.14
C ILE A 265 7.54 -5.39 -17.49
N VAL A 266 6.43 -5.33 -18.24
CA VAL A 266 6.36 -4.57 -19.51
C VAL A 266 6.59 -3.08 -19.24
N GLY A 267 5.96 -2.57 -18.19
CA GLY A 267 6.05 -1.19 -17.72
C GLY A 267 7.47 -0.76 -17.35
N TYR A 268 8.34 -1.67 -16.92
CA TYR A 268 9.75 -1.36 -16.66
C TYR A 268 10.44 -0.69 -17.86
N PHE A 269 10.10 -1.13 -19.09
CA PHE A 269 10.63 -0.60 -20.35
C PHE A 269 9.80 0.57 -20.89
N VAL A 270 8.49 0.56 -20.68
CA VAL A 270 7.56 1.53 -21.28
C VAL A 270 7.37 2.78 -20.42
N PHE A 271 7.21 2.63 -19.09
CA PHE A 271 6.91 3.73 -18.16
C PHE A 271 7.94 4.87 -18.17
N PRO A 272 9.26 4.66 -18.36
CA PRO A 272 10.20 5.78 -18.48
C PRO A 272 9.93 6.71 -19.68
N LYS A 273 9.32 6.18 -20.74
CA LYS A 273 9.03 6.90 -22.00
C LYS A 273 7.70 7.66 -21.94
N ILE A 274 6.80 7.29 -21.03
CA ILE A 274 5.49 7.92 -20.90
C ILE A 274 5.63 9.25 -20.14
N PRO A 275 4.94 10.32 -20.57
CA PRO A 275 4.90 11.57 -19.82
C PRO A 275 4.13 11.39 -18.51
N ARG A 276 4.59 12.06 -17.45
CA ARG A 276 3.99 12.00 -16.10
C ARG A 276 2.48 12.27 -16.11
N ASN A 277 2.02 13.18 -16.96
CA ASN A 277 0.62 13.59 -17.04
C ASN A 277 -0.32 12.45 -17.48
N PHE A 278 0.22 11.38 -18.09
CA PHE A 278 -0.56 10.19 -18.42
C PHE A 278 -1.18 9.52 -17.18
N ASN A 279 -0.58 9.71 -15.98
CA ASN A 279 -1.17 9.20 -14.74
C ASN A 279 -2.58 9.72 -14.49
N LEU A 280 -2.86 10.98 -14.87
CA LEU A 280 -4.19 11.56 -14.72
C LEU A 280 -5.20 10.79 -15.58
N ALA A 281 -4.83 10.39 -16.79
CA ALA A 281 -5.71 9.65 -17.69
C ALA A 281 -5.93 8.18 -17.26
N LEU A 282 -5.09 7.61 -16.38
CA LEU A 282 -5.18 6.20 -15.99
C LEU A 282 -6.50 5.85 -15.29
N MET A 283 -6.95 6.66 -14.33
CA MET A 283 -8.20 6.36 -13.61
C MET A 283 -9.41 6.40 -14.55
N PRO A 284 -9.64 7.48 -15.34
CA PRO A 284 -10.73 7.50 -16.33
C PRO A 284 -10.64 6.36 -17.34
N LEU A 285 -9.44 6.02 -17.82
CA LEU A 285 -9.25 4.94 -18.79
C LEU A 285 -9.59 3.57 -18.20
N ILE A 286 -9.20 3.31 -16.95
CA ILE A 286 -9.53 2.07 -16.24
C ILE A 286 -11.05 1.98 -16.05
N VAL A 287 -11.70 3.04 -15.59
CA VAL A 287 -13.17 3.09 -15.43
C VAL A 287 -13.89 2.90 -16.77
N ALA A 288 -13.46 3.57 -17.84
CA ALA A 288 -14.02 3.43 -19.18
C ALA A 288 -13.83 2.01 -19.74
N THR A 289 -12.68 1.39 -19.48
CA THR A 289 -12.42 -0.01 -19.85
C THR A 289 -13.34 -0.95 -19.06
N GLY A 290 -13.53 -0.69 -17.77
CA GLY A 290 -14.48 -1.44 -16.94
C GLY A 290 -15.91 -1.34 -17.46
N PHE A 291 -16.33 -0.14 -17.88
CA PHE A 291 -17.63 0.08 -18.50
C PHE A 291 -17.79 -0.67 -19.83
N LEU A 292 -16.75 -0.67 -20.68
CA LEU A 292 -16.75 -1.40 -21.94
C LEU A 292 -16.84 -2.92 -21.72
N VAL A 293 -16.17 -3.45 -20.69
CA VAL A 293 -16.30 -4.87 -20.30
C VAL A 293 -17.73 -5.18 -19.84
N TYR A 294 -18.33 -4.27 -19.07
CA TYR A 294 -19.70 -4.39 -18.59
C TYR A 294 -20.72 -4.40 -19.74
N THR A 295 -20.57 -3.53 -20.73
CA THR A 295 -21.48 -3.51 -21.91
C THR A 295 -21.32 -4.74 -22.79
N LEU A 296 -20.10 -5.27 -22.93
CA LEU A 296 -19.85 -6.47 -23.74
C LEU A 296 -20.30 -7.78 -23.06
N LYS A 297 -20.25 -7.86 -21.73
CA LYS A 297 -20.62 -9.06 -20.97
C LYS A 297 -21.46 -8.71 -19.72
N PRO A 298 -22.70 -8.23 -19.86
CA PRO A 298 -23.50 -7.75 -18.73
C PRO A 298 -23.89 -8.84 -17.73
N ASN A 299 -24.02 -10.09 -18.18
CA ASN A 299 -24.47 -11.22 -17.35
C ASN A 299 -23.32 -12.03 -16.74
N ALA A 300 -22.06 -11.61 -16.89
CA ALA A 300 -20.95 -12.32 -16.27
C ALA A 300 -20.99 -12.10 -14.74
N THR A 301 -21.53 -13.10 -14.05
CA THR A 301 -21.56 -13.22 -12.59
C THR A 301 -20.53 -14.24 -12.13
N GLY A 302 -19.91 -14.00 -10.98
CA GLY A 302 -18.89 -14.88 -10.40
C GLY A 302 -17.64 -14.15 -9.95
N ASP A 303 -16.88 -14.77 -9.06
CA ASP A 303 -15.66 -14.19 -8.46
C ASP A 303 -14.45 -14.26 -9.42
N ASN A 304 -14.67 -14.01 -10.71
CA ASN A 304 -13.66 -13.96 -11.77
C ASN A 304 -13.35 -12.50 -12.11
N PHE A 305 -12.24 -12.22 -12.79
CA PHE A 305 -11.82 -10.86 -13.17
C PHE A 305 -12.96 -10.05 -13.81
N THR A 306 -13.62 -10.61 -14.82
CA THR A 306 -14.78 -9.99 -15.49
C THR A 306 -15.97 -9.79 -14.56
N GLY A 307 -16.25 -10.76 -13.69
CA GLY A 307 -17.38 -10.67 -12.76
C GLY A 307 -17.17 -9.64 -11.65
N ARG A 308 -15.94 -9.48 -11.15
CA ARG A 308 -15.60 -8.42 -10.18
C ARG A 308 -15.67 -7.02 -10.79
N ILE A 309 -15.20 -6.85 -12.04
CA ILE A 309 -15.36 -5.60 -12.78
C ILE A 309 -16.85 -5.26 -12.93
N ASN A 310 -17.65 -6.24 -13.34
CA ASN A 310 -19.09 -6.07 -13.49
C ASN A 310 -19.78 -5.72 -12.17
N LEU A 311 -19.38 -6.36 -11.06
CA LEU A 311 -19.92 -6.06 -9.74
C LEU A 311 -19.68 -4.59 -9.37
N THR A 312 -18.46 -4.10 -9.57
CA THR A 312 -18.13 -2.70 -9.29
C THR A 312 -18.86 -1.75 -10.24
N MET A 313 -18.97 -2.06 -11.54
CA MET A 313 -19.73 -1.24 -12.48
C MET A 313 -21.23 -1.19 -12.14
N LYS A 314 -21.83 -2.33 -11.79
CA LYS A 314 -23.23 -2.40 -11.36
C LYS A 314 -23.46 -1.55 -10.11
N LYS A 315 -22.57 -1.64 -9.11
CA LYS A 315 -22.61 -0.81 -7.90
C LYS A 315 -22.40 0.69 -8.20
N ILE A 316 -21.64 1.04 -9.24
CA ILE A 316 -21.49 2.43 -9.71
C ILE A 316 -22.77 2.92 -10.41
N MET A 317 -23.50 2.04 -11.10
CA MET A 317 -24.78 2.40 -11.74
C MET A 317 -25.93 2.51 -10.73
N GLU A 318 -25.88 1.73 -9.64
CA GLU A 318 -26.88 1.74 -8.55
C GLU A 318 -26.56 2.80 -7.48
N LEU A 319 -25.60 3.68 -7.74
CA LEU A 319 -25.09 4.64 -6.77
C LEU A 319 -26.15 5.71 -6.48
N ASP A 320 -26.51 5.84 -5.21
CA ASP A 320 -27.51 6.80 -4.77
C ASP A 320 -27.01 8.23 -5.04
N PRO A 321 -27.76 9.09 -5.74
CA PRO A 321 -27.37 10.48 -5.96
C PRO A 321 -27.05 11.23 -4.66
N LEU A 322 -27.68 10.85 -3.55
CA LEU A 322 -27.43 11.42 -2.23
C LEU A 322 -26.09 10.96 -1.62
N ALA A 323 -25.60 9.78 -2.00
CA ALA A 323 -24.29 9.28 -1.58
C ALA A 323 -23.14 10.11 -2.15
N VAL A 324 -23.34 10.69 -3.34
CA VAL A 324 -22.34 11.56 -3.99
C VAL A 324 -22.01 12.78 -3.13
N LEU A 325 -22.99 13.26 -2.35
CA LEU A 325 -22.87 14.36 -1.39
C LEU A 325 -22.60 13.89 0.05
N GLY A 326 -22.50 12.58 0.28
CA GLY A 326 -22.14 12.00 1.58
C GLY A 326 -23.31 11.84 2.57
N LEU A 327 -24.56 11.74 2.11
CA LEU A 327 -25.75 11.64 2.96
C LEU A 327 -26.17 10.20 3.34
N SER A 328 -25.36 9.19 3.01
CA SER A 328 -25.73 7.78 3.18
C SER A 328 -24.59 6.92 3.70
N VAL A 329 -23.96 7.34 4.81
CA VAL A 329 -22.78 6.65 5.39
C VAL A 329 -23.11 5.23 5.88
N ASP A 330 -24.36 4.96 6.21
CA ASP A 330 -24.79 3.67 6.78
C ASP A 330 -24.55 2.48 5.83
N ARG A 331 -24.49 2.73 4.51
CA ARG A 331 -24.25 1.69 3.50
C ARG A 331 -22.77 1.50 3.13
N VAL A 332 -21.85 2.28 3.71
CA VAL A 332 -20.40 2.21 3.37
C VAL A 332 -19.84 0.79 3.55
N ALA A 333 -20.23 0.09 4.61
CA ALA A 333 -19.73 -1.25 4.92
C ALA A 333 -20.13 -2.30 3.86
N GLU A 334 -21.27 -2.14 3.20
CA GLU A 334 -21.78 -3.03 2.13
C GLU A 334 -20.95 -2.92 0.84
N PHE A 335 -20.17 -1.84 0.70
CA PHE A 335 -19.37 -1.53 -0.47
C PHE A 335 -17.87 -1.74 -0.27
N ALA A 336 -17.44 -2.39 0.81
CA ALA A 336 -16.02 -2.67 1.09
C ALA A 336 -15.29 -3.41 -0.06
N ASP A 337 -16.01 -4.23 -0.82
CA ASP A 337 -15.48 -4.97 -1.97
C ASP A 337 -15.32 -4.13 -3.26
N SER A 338 -15.82 -2.89 -3.29
CA SER A 338 -15.75 -1.99 -4.44
C SER A 338 -15.14 -0.65 -4.04
N GLY A 339 -13.82 -0.53 -4.23
CA GLY A 339 -13.03 0.60 -3.71
C GLY A 339 -13.47 1.97 -4.22
N TYR A 340 -13.94 2.08 -5.48
CA TYR A 340 -14.50 3.33 -6.01
C TYR A 340 -15.77 3.76 -5.28
N VAL A 341 -16.73 2.85 -5.13
CA VAL A 341 -18.01 3.12 -4.49
C VAL A 341 -17.79 3.41 -3.00
N TYR A 342 -16.93 2.63 -2.34
CA TYR A 342 -16.53 2.88 -0.96
C TYR A 342 -16.00 4.31 -0.77
N LEU A 343 -15.06 4.79 -1.62
CA LEU A 343 -14.55 6.15 -1.47
C LEU A 343 -15.62 7.22 -1.70
N ILE A 344 -16.57 7.01 -2.63
CA ILE A 344 -17.66 7.97 -2.85
C ILE A 344 -18.53 8.08 -1.60
N TYR A 345 -18.93 6.95 -1.03
CA TYR A 345 -19.74 6.92 0.19
C TYR A 345 -18.98 7.45 1.43
N ALA A 346 -17.67 7.18 1.49
CA ALA A 346 -16.83 7.52 2.64
C ALA A 346 -16.30 8.97 2.60
N ALA A 347 -16.12 9.56 1.42
CA ALA A 347 -15.39 10.81 1.22
C ALA A 347 -16.03 11.75 0.18
N THR A 348 -17.22 11.44 -0.32
CA THR A 348 -17.90 12.14 -1.44
C THR A 348 -17.12 12.06 -2.75
N ILE A 349 -17.70 12.60 -3.82
CA ILE A 349 -17.00 12.74 -5.11
C ILE A 349 -15.75 13.63 -5.00
N PHE A 350 -15.77 14.62 -4.11
CA PHE A 350 -14.64 15.54 -3.93
C PHE A 350 -13.44 14.83 -3.29
N GLY A 351 -13.68 13.90 -2.36
CA GLY A 351 -12.65 13.04 -1.80
C GLY A 351 -12.01 12.12 -2.84
N VAL A 352 -12.82 11.56 -3.75
CA VAL A 352 -12.32 10.75 -4.86
C VAL A 352 -11.43 11.57 -5.80
N ILE A 353 -11.85 12.78 -6.17
CA ILE A 353 -11.06 13.67 -7.03
C ILE A 353 -9.75 14.06 -6.34
N ALA A 354 -9.81 14.44 -5.06
CA ALA A 354 -8.61 14.80 -4.29
C ALA A 354 -7.64 13.62 -4.19
N PHE A 355 -8.14 12.41 -3.92
CA PHE A 355 -7.33 11.21 -3.86
C PHE A 355 -6.72 10.85 -5.23
N TRP A 356 -7.50 10.95 -6.31
CA TRP A 356 -7.03 10.74 -7.68
C TRP A 356 -5.90 11.71 -8.04
N LEU A 357 -6.10 13.00 -7.81
CA LEU A 357 -5.09 14.03 -8.03
C LEU A 357 -3.85 13.79 -7.17
N PHE A 358 -4.03 13.42 -5.89
CA PHE A 358 -2.92 13.10 -5.00
C PHE A 358 -2.10 11.93 -5.53
N VAL A 359 -2.73 10.79 -5.86
CA VAL A 359 -2.02 9.60 -6.38
C VAL A 359 -1.28 9.90 -7.69
N CYS A 360 -1.82 10.75 -8.56
CA CYS A 360 -1.20 11.06 -9.85
C CYS A 360 -0.10 12.12 -9.76
N LEU A 361 -0.29 13.15 -8.93
CA LEU A 361 0.57 14.34 -8.88
C LEU A 361 1.54 14.34 -7.70
N PHE A 362 1.35 13.48 -6.70
CA PHE A 362 2.25 13.40 -5.56
C PHE A 362 3.60 12.73 -5.88
N PRO A 363 3.67 11.58 -6.57
CA PRO A 363 4.96 10.95 -6.87
C PRO A 363 5.86 11.86 -7.71
N ALA A 364 7.15 11.94 -7.38
CA ALA A 364 8.12 12.61 -8.23
C ALA A 364 8.21 11.88 -9.58
N GLY A 365 8.50 12.60 -10.66
CA GLY A 365 8.56 12.05 -12.02
C GLY A 365 9.77 12.54 -12.80
N ARG A 366 10.86 12.90 -12.11
CA ARG A 366 12.07 13.49 -12.72
C ARG A 366 12.99 12.42 -13.27
N THR A 367 13.21 11.35 -12.51
CA THR A 367 14.08 10.22 -12.92
C THR A 367 13.26 9.05 -13.50
N ALA A 368 13.91 8.17 -14.27
CA ALA A 368 13.26 6.98 -14.83
C ALA A 368 12.67 6.07 -13.74
N ALA A 369 13.41 5.87 -12.64
CA ALA A 369 12.96 5.10 -11.48
C ALA A 369 11.73 5.73 -10.79
N GLN A 370 11.71 7.05 -10.66
CA GLN A 370 10.57 7.82 -10.14
C GLN A 370 9.33 7.71 -11.03
N LYS A 371 9.49 7.83 -12.36
CA LYS A 371 8.39 7.62 -13.31
C LYS A 371 7.83 6.20 -13.24
N ARG A 372 8.71 5.19 -13.17
CA ARG A 372 8.32 3.78 -12.98
C ARG A 372 7.49 3.61 -11.71
N CYS A 373 7.91 4.21 -10.59
CA CYS A 373 7.18 4.19 -9.33
C CYS A 373 5.81 4.87 -9.46
N ALA A 374 5.76 6.07 -10.05
CA ALA A 374 4.52 6.84 -10.22
C ALA A 374 3.48 6.10 -11.07
N HIS A 375 3.86 5.61 -12.25
CA HIS A 375 2.96 4.87 -13.14
C HIS A 375 2.49 3.55 -12.51
N SER A 376 3.40 2.80 -11.86
CA SER A 376 3.05 1.53 -11.21
C SER A 376 2.14 1.74 -10.00
N LEU A 377 2.35 2.81 -9.21
CA LEU A 377 1.49 3.19 -8.09
C LEU A 377 0.07 3.51 -8.57
N SER A 378 -0.06 4.38 -9.57
CA SER A 378 -1.37 4.75 -10.12
C SER A 378 -2.10 3.54 -10.69
N LEU A 379 -1.41 2.70 -11.47
CA LEU A 379 -1.99 1.46 -12.00
C LEU A 379 -2.43 0.52 -10.88
N PHE A 380 -1.60 0.32 -9.85
CA PHE A 380 -1.90 -0.55 -8.72
C PHE A 380 -3.14 -0.09 -7.94
N ILE A 381 -3.19 1.18 -7.57
CA ILE A 381 -4.30 1.73 -6.78
C ILE A 381 -5.60 1.68 -7.57
N PHE A 382 -5.62 2.16 -8.82
CA PHE A 382 -6.85 2.24 -9.60
C PHE A 382 -7.37 0.88 -10.04
N LEU A 383 -6.49 -0.07 -10.39
CA LEU A 383 -6.91 -1.44 -10.70
C LEU A 383 -7.47 -2.15 -9.46
N ASN A 384 -6.84 -1.97 -8.29
CA ASN A 384 -7.34 -2.58 -7.06
C ASN A 384 -8.61 -1.91 -6.55
N MET A 385 -8.81 -0.61 -6.74
CA MET A 385 -10.09 0.02 -6.43
C MET A 385 -11.25 -0.54 -7.27
N MET A 386 -10.96 -1.07 -8.46
CA MET A 386 -11.95 -1.74 -9.30
C MET A 386 -12.21 -3.19 -8.88
N ILE A 387 -11.23 -3.91 -8.34
CA ILE A 387 -11.30 -5.38 -8.21
C ILE A 387 -10.97 -5.91 -6.81
N GLY A 388 -10.01 -5.27 -6.14
CA GLY A 388 -9.46 -5.65 -4.84
C GLY A 388 -10.10 -4.93 -3.64
N GLY A 389 -11.09 -4.06 -3.86
CA GLY A 389 -11.81 -3.35 -2.81
C GLY A 389 -10.95 -2.35 -2.04
N THR A 390 -11.18 -2.26 -0.73
CA THR A 390 -10.51 -1.31 0.18
C THR A 390 -9.16 -1.78 0.73
N ALA A 391 -8.70 -2.98 0.36
CA ALA A 391 -7.46 -3.57 0.89
C ALA A 391 -6.21 -2.69 0.65
N VAL A 392 -6.20 -1.88 -0.41
CA VAL A 392 -5.11 -0.92 -0.71
C VAL A 392 -4.97 0.19 0.33
N PHE A 393 -5.99 0.43 1.14
CA PHE A 393 -5.99 1.44 2.21
C PHE A 393 -5.60 0.86 3.57
N SER A 394 -5.53 -0.47 3.71
CA SER A 394 -5.11 -1.09 4.96
C SER A 394 -3.64 -0.77 5.26
N MET A 395 -3.32 -0.52 6.54
CA MET A 395 -1.96 -0.24 6.99
C MET A 395 -0.95 -1.29 6.51
N LYS A 396 -1.36 -2.56 6.46
CA LYS A 396 -0.59 -3.71 5.95
C LYS A 396 0.01 -3.50 4.56
N ILE A 397 -0.73 -2.82 3.69
CA ILE A 397 -0.39 -2.64 2.27
C ILE A 397 0.05 -1.20 2.03
N ALA A 398 -0.78 -0.25 2.45
CA ALA A 398 -0.52 1.18 2.31
C ALA A 398 0.79 1.58 3.01
N GLY A 399 1.12 0.97 4.16
CA GLY A 399 2.30 1.31 4.94
C GLY A 399 3.58 1.21 4.10
N LEU A 400 3.92 0.01 3.62
CA LEU A 400 5.12 -0.16 2.78
C LEU A 400 5.01 0.48 1.40
N LEU A 401 3.81 0.52 0.80
CA LEU A 401 3.61 1.15 -0.49
C LEU A 401 3.99 2.64 -0.46
N TRP A 402 3.40 3.38 0.48
CA TRP A 402 3.62 4.81 0.63
C TRP A 402 4.98 5.13 1.24
N PHE A 403 5.56 4.20 2.00
CA PHE A 403 6.96 4.26 2.42
C PHE A 403 7.93 4.33 1.22
N VAL A 404 7.76 3.48 0.20
CA VAL A 404 8.57 3.54 -1.03
C VAL A 404 8.33 4.82 -1.81
N VAL A 405 7.06 5.23 -1.96
CA VAL A 405 6.70 6.46 -2.70
C VAL A 405 7.32 7.69 -2.04
N GLY A 406 7.27 7.77 -0.70
CA GLY A 406 7.90 8.82 0.08
C GLY A 406 9.41 8.87 -0.17
N TYR A 407 10.10 7.74 -0.03
CA TYR A 407 11.54 7.68 -0.29
C TYR A 407 11.89 8.10 -1.72
N MET A 408 11.19 7.57 -2.74
CA MET A 408 11.46 7.89 -4.14
C MET A 408 11.26 9.38 -4.46
N ARG A 409 10.34 10.05 -3.77
CA ARG A 409 10.09 11.50 -3.95
C ARG A 409 11.23 12.36 -3.42
N PHE A 410 11.77 12.02 -2.24
CA PHE A 410 12.73 12.86 -1.52
C PHE A 410 14.19 12.46 -1.69
N HIS A 411 14.47 11.27 -2.21
CA HIS A 411 15.84 10.76 -2.38
C HIS A 411 16.71 11.64 -3.28
N ASP A 412 16.19 12.04 -4.44
CA ASP A 412 16.97 12.81 -5.44
C ASP A 412 16.84 14.34 -5.27
N SER A 413 16.10 14.80 -4.25
CA SER A 413 15.90 16.22 -3.96
C SER A 413 15.87 16.40 -2.43
N PRO A 414 17.05 16.57 -1.79
CA PRO A 414 17.15 16.68 -0.34
C PRO A 414 16.27 17.84 0.16
N ARG A 415 15.63 17.64 1.32
CA ARG A 415 14.76 18.63 1.97
C ARG A 415 15.59 19.89 2.24
N ILE A 416 15.22 21.03 1.65
CA ILE A 416 15.95 22.30 1.83
C ILE A 416 15.33 23.01 3.04
N ARG A 417 16.16 23.40 4.02
CA ARG A 417 15.80 24.27 5.14
C ARG A 417 16.47 25.62 4.92
N GLN A 418 15.74 26.70 4.60
CA GLN A 418 16.26 28.08 4.60
C GLN A 418 17.75 28.19 4.20
N ASP A 419 18.06 27.97 2.92
CA ASP A 419 19.43 28.04 2.34
C ASP A 419 20.49 27.09 2.93
N ARG A 420 20.09 26.06 3.69
CA ARG A 420 20.93 24.90 4.04
C ARG A 420 20.22 23.61 3.66
N ALA A 421 20.90 22.75 2.90
CA ALA A 421 20.45 21.38 2.70
C ALA A 421 20.28 20.75 4.09
N ALA A 422 19.07 20.29 4.43
CA ALA A 422 18.92 19.46 5.61
C ALA A 422 19.70 18.18 5.33
N ASP A 423 20.75 17.93 6.11
CA ASP A 423 21.57 16.73 5.98
C ASP A 423 20.66 15.50 6.18
N VAL A 424 20.27 14.89 5.06
CA VAL A 424 19.60 13.57 5.01
C VAL A 424 20.58 12.47 5.49
N LEU A 425 21.80 12.82 5.89
CA LEU A 425 22.90 11.92 6.26
C LEU A 425 23.26 11.93 7.75
N SER A 426 22.42 12.48 8.63
CA SER A 426 22.61 12.38 10.10
C SER A 426 21.69 11.36 10.76
#